data_AF-A0A8P4GBF2-F1
#
_entry.id   AF-A0A8P4GBF2-F1
#
_cell.length_a   1.000
_cell.length_b   1.000
_cell.length_c   1.000
_cell.angle_alpha   90.00
_cell.angle_beta   90.00
_cell.angle_gamma   90.00
#
_symmetry.space_group_name_H-M   'P 1'
#
loop_
_entity.id
_entity.type
_entity.pdbx_description
1 polymer ?
#
loop_
_entity_poly.entity_id
_entity_poly.type
_entity_poly.pdbx_seq_one_letter_code
_entity_poly.pdbx_strand_id
1 'polypeptide(L)'
;MRGRCSRKLGMLAKAGFLLWLLWLGYVLLARSSVPSSSSSADEEDEDHNLVARQLSIEESGADGQLARPLYIKSPPDSNAHGEWGRATHLNLSPEEKKQEQDSVERYAINIYVSDKISLHRHIQDHRMNECRSKKFDYRRLPTTSVIIAFYNEAWSTLLRTIHSVLETTPAILLKEIILIDDYSDRGYLKSQLADYISNLQRVRLIRTNKREGLVRARLIGATYATGDVLTFLDCHCECVPGWIEPLLERIGENASTIVCPVIDTIDWNTFEFYMQTDEPMIGGFDWRLTFQWHSVPEVERRRRKSRIDPIRSPTMAGGLFAVSKAYFEYLGTYDMGMEVWGGENLELSFRVWQCGGSLEIHPCSHVGHVFPKKAPYARPNFLQNTVRAAEVWMDSYKQHFYNRNPPARKETYGDISERLLLRKRLKCNSFDWYLKNIYPELHVPEDRVDWHGAVRSSGIHSECLDYNAPEHSPTGAHLSLFGCHGQGGNQYFEYTSQKEIRFNSVTELCAEVPEGQTSIGMRHCPSDGELKPPSIVWEFRKDGTIYHPHSDMCVTAYRTTEGRTDAQMRRCTPGDKNQQWKFEW
;
A
#
# COMPACT_ATOMS: atom_id res chain seq x y z
N MET A 1 31.35 -17.72 88.35
CA MET A 1 30.20 -17.36 87.48
C MET A 1 30.34 -18.06 86.12
N ARG A 2 29.70 -19.20 85.90
CA ARG A 2 29.56 -19.80 84.56
C ARG A 2 28.28 -20.62 84.53
N GLY A 3 27.25 -20.10 83.88
CA GLY A 3 25.93 -20.73 83.82
C GLY A 3 24.92 -19.87 83.07
N ARG A 4 25.16 -19.58 81.79
CA ARG A 4 24.16 -18.96 80.89
C ARG A 4 24.58 -19.03 79.41
N CYS A 5 24.86 -20.22 78.88
CA CYS A 5 25.06 -20.38 77.42
C CYS A 5 24.61 -21.73 76.83
N SER A 6 23.66 -22.44 77.46
CA SER A 6 23.20 -23.74 76.95
C SER A 6 21.71 -23.83 76.58
N ARG A 7 20.90 -22.81 76.88
CA ARG A 7 19.44 -22.85 76.62
C ARG A 7 18.98 -22.21 75.31
N LYS A 8 19.77 -21.32 74.69
CA LYS A 8 19.36 -20.61 73.46
C LYS A 8 19.60 -21.42 72.17
N LEU A 9 20.58 -22.32 72.14
CA LEU A 9 20.87 -23.14 70.95
C LEU A 9 19.81 -24.23 70.70
N GLY A 10 19.26 -24.82 71.77
CA GLY A 10 18.22 -25.85 71.66
C GLY A 10 16.86 -25.34 71.21
N MET A 11 16.55 -24.05 71.40
CA MET A 11 15.31 -23.46 70.91
C MET A 11 15.35 -23.16 69.41
N LEU A 12 16.49 -22.69 68.90
CA LEU A 12 16.68 -22.42 67.47
C LEU A 12 16.65 -23.71 66.63
N ALA A 13 17.24 -24.80 67.13
CA ALA A 13 17.18 -26.10 66.46
C ALA A 13 15.75 -26.68 66.40
N LYS A 14 14.94 -26.48 67.45
CA LYS A 14 13.54 -26.94 67.48
C LYS A 14 12.63 -26.13 66.56
N ALA A 15 12.87 -24.81 66.44
CA ALA A 15 12.14 -23.96 65.51
C ALA A 15 12.44 -24.28 64.04
N GLY A 16 13.71 -24.58 63.71
CA GLY A 16 14.10 -25.01 62.37
C GLY A 16 13.49 -26.35 61.96
N PHE A 17 13.38 -27.30 62.88
CA PHE A 17 12.77 -28.61 62.61
C PHE A 17 11.25 -28.53 62.38
N LEU A 18 10.56 -27.65 63.12
CA LEU A 18 9.12 -27.41 62.94
C LEU A 18 8.81 -26.73 61.60
N LEU A 19 9.63 -25.77 61.18
CA LEU A 19 9.49 -25.12 59.86
C LEU A 19 9.76 -26.10 58.72
N TRP A 20 10.71 -27.01 58.88
CA TRP A 20 10.99 -28.06 57.89
C TRP A 20 9.84 -29.07 57.77
N LEU A 21 9.23 -29.49 58.89
CA LEU A 21 8.05 -30.37 58.87
C LEU A 21 6.82 -29.71 58.24
N LEU A 22 6.60 -28.41 58.48
CA LEU A 22 5.51 -27.66 57.85
C LEU A 22 5.72 -27.51 56.33
N TRP A 23 6.97 -27.29 55.90
CA TRP A 23 7.32 -27.24 54.48
C TRP A 23 7.18 -28.61 53.81
N LEU A 24 7.58 -29.69 54.47
CA LEU A 24 7.40 -31.06 53.97
C LEU A 24 5.89 -31.43 53.87
N GLY A 25 5.09 -31.00 54.85
CA GLY A 25 3.64 -31.17 54.83
C GLY A 25 2.96 -30.41 53.68
N TYR A 26 3.41 -29.19 53.38
CA TYR A 26 2.94 -28.41 52.23
C TYR A 26 3.29 -29.08 50.90
N VAL A 27 4.51 -29.59 50.74
CA VAL A 27 4.95 -30.30 49.52
C VAL A 27 4.20 -31.63 49.33
N LEU A 28 3.85 -32.33 50.41
CA LEU A 28 3.07 -33.56 50.36
C LEU A 28 1.57 -33.28 50.05
N LEU A 29 1.00 -32.21 50.59
CA LEU A 29 -0.38 -31.78 50.27
C LEU A 29 -0.52 -31.23 48.84
N ALA A 30 0.50 -30.55 48.33
CA ALA A 30 0.53 -30.04 46.95
C ALA A 30 0.71 -31.16 45.91
N ARG A 31 1.16 -32.36 46.31
CA ARG A 31 1.29 -33.55 45.44
C ARG A 31 0.09 -34.50 45.46
N SER A 32 -0.91 -34.28 46.33
CA SER A 32 -2.07 -35.17 46.47
C SER A 32 -3.33 -34.73 45.71
N SER A 33 -3.27 -33.68 44.89
CA SER A 33 -4.38 -33.25 44.02
C SER A 33 -4.04 -33.47 42.55
N VAL A 34 -4.04 -34.73 42.13
CA VAL A 34 -4.10 -35.15 40.72
C VAL A 34 -5.28 -36.12 40.61
N PRO A 35 -6.38 -35.78 39.90
CA PRO A 35 -7.35 -36.78 39.51
C PRO A 35 -6.79 -37.56 38.31
N SER A 36 -6.74 -38.87 38.49
CA SER A 36 -6.39 -39.88 37.50
C SER A 36 -7.37 -39.91 36.32
N SER A 37 -6.84 -39.93 35.11
CA SER A 37 -7.54 -40.27 33.87
C SER A 37 -7.87 -41.78 33.81
N SER A 38 -9.14 -42.13 33.61
CA SER A 38 -9.58 -43.45 33.15
C SER A 38 -10.05 -43.36 31.70
N SER A 39 -9.53 -44.25 30.87
CA SER A 39 -9.77 -44.38 29.43
C SER A 39 -11.19 -44.84 29.06
N SER A 40 -11.79 -44.18 28.07
CA SER A 40 -12.69 -44.81 27.09
C SER A 40 -12.39 -44.21 25.71
N ALA A 41 -12.35 -45.06 24.70
CA ALA A 41 -11.99 -44.78 23.32
C ALA A 41 -13.07 -43.97 22.55
N ASP A 42 -12.69 -43.57 21.32
CA ASP A 42 -13.48 -42.95 20.23
C ASP A 42 -13.57 -41.41 20.36
N GLU A 43 -13.25 -40.54 19.40
CA GLU A 43 -13.11 -40.57 17.93
C GLU A 43 -12.17 -39.41 17.48
N GLU A 44 -11.64 -39.49 16.26
CA GLU A 44 -10.75 -38.50 15.62
C GLU A 44 -11.43 -37.13 15.43
N ASP A 45 -10.74 -36.02 15.76
CA ASP A 45 -10.95 -34.74 15.06
C ASP A 45 -9.71 -33.84 15.17
N GLU A 46 -9.26 -33.34 14.01
CA GLU A 46 -8.12 -32.45 13.83
C GLU A 46 -8.47 -31.04 14.33
N ASP A 47 -7.89 -30.59 15.46
CA ASP A 47 -8.04 -29.20 15.90
C ASP A 47 -6.75 -28.39 15.73
N HIS A 48 -6.88 -27.29 14.98
CA HIS A 48 -5.83 -26.37 14.59
C HIS A 48 -5.28 -25.63 15.81
N ASN A 49 -3.94 -25.59 15.91
CA ASN A 49 -3.19 -24.75 16.85
C ASN A 49 -3.51 -23.24 16.68
N LEU A 50 -4.58 -22.76 17.31
CA LEU A 50 -4.88 -21.35 17.55
C LEU A 50 -4.02 -20.86 18.73
N VAL A 51 -2.73 -20.62 18.49
CA VAL A 51 -1.87 -20.04 19.51
C VAL A 51 -2.14 -18.53 19.58
N ALA A 52 -3.10 -18.14 20.41
CA ALA A 52 -3.06 -16.84 21.07
C ALA A 52 -1.70 -16.74 21.78
N ARG A 53 -0.95 -15.67 21.52
CA ARG A 53 0.35 -15.40 22.18
C ARG A 53 0.11 -15.01 23.66
N GLN A 54 -0.46 -15.92 24.45
CA GLN A 54 -0.31 -15.94 25.90
C GLN A 54 1.07 -16.52 26.19
N LEU A 55 2.11 -15.71 26.01
CA LEU A 55 3.40 -15.99 26.62
C LEU A 55 3.17 -15.97 28.13
N SER A 56 3.10 -17.14 28.73
CA SER A 56 3.19 -17.29 30.18
C SER A 56 4.50 -16.61 30.63
N ILE A 57 4.41 -15.78 31.68
CA ILE A 57 5.50 -14.93 32.16
C ILE A 57 6.75 -15.75 32.52
N GLU A 58 6.60 -17.04 32.76
CA GLU A 58 7.66 -17.95 33.19
C GLU A 58 8.53 -18.49 32.03
N GLU A 59 8.06 -18.45 30.77
CA GLU A 59 8.80 -19.04 29.63
C GLU A 59 9.68 -18.05 28.84
N SER A 60 9.49 -16.73 28.99
CA SER A 60 10.01 -15.75 28.01
C SER A 60 11.28 -14.96 28.38
N GLY A 61 11.82 -15.14 29.59
CA GLY A 61 13.04 -14.47 30.03
C GLY A 61 13.00 -12.93 29.96
N ALA A 62 14.16 -12.26 30.06
CA ALA A 62 14.24 -10.80 30.06
C ALA A 62 13.82 -10.14 28.73
N ASP A 63 13.98 -10.84 27.60
CA ASP A 63 13.64 -10.30 26.28
C ASP A 63 12.15 -10.35 25.98
N GLY A 64 11.41 -11.34 26.50
CA GLY A 64 9.96 -11.37 26.43
C GLY A 64 9.29 -10.20 27.15
N GLN A 65 9.91 -9.71 28.22
CA GLN A 65 9.45 -8.51 28.93
C GLN A 65 9.66 -7.22 28.12
N LEU A 66 10.72 -7.16 27.30
CA LEU A 66 11.01 -5.99 26.44
C LEU A 66 10.11 -5.92 25.21
N ALA A 67 9.66 -7.08 24.71
CA ALA A 67 8.69 -7.17 23.60
C ALA A 67 7.27 -6.72 23.99
N ARG A 68 7.01 -6.47 25.28
CA ARG A 68 5.66 -6.16 25.79
C ARG A 68 5.16 -4.80 25.25
N PRO A 69 3.94 -4.72 24.72
CA PRO A 69 3.33 -3.45 24.31
C PRO A 69 2.98 -2.57 25.52
N LEU A 70 2.67 -1.30 25.27
CA LEU A 70 2.30 -0.36 26.33
C LEU A 70 0.95 -0.73 26.98
N TYR A 71 0.02 -1.22 26.16
CA TYR A 71 -1.29 -1.72 26.58
C TYR A 71 -1.44 -3.17 26.14
N ILE A 72 -2.05 -4.01 26.98
CA ILE A 72 -2.32 -5.42 26.66
C ILE A 72 -3.77 -5.54 26.23
N LYS A 73 -4.03 -6.16 25.08
CA LYS A 73 -5.38 -6.52 24.64
C LYS A 73 -6.05 -7.43 25.67
N SER A 74 -7.33 -7.19 25.91
CA SER A 74 -8.17 -8.17 26.61
C SER A 74 -8.13 -9.52 25.90
N PRO A 75 -8.38 -10.65 26.57
CA PRO A 75 -8.48 -11.94 25.90
C PRO A 75 -9.48 -11.88 24.72
N PRO A 76 -9.18 -12.56 23.60
CA PRO A 76 -10.04 -12.57 22.43
C PRO A 76 -11.40 -13.21 22.75
N ASP A 77 -12.47 -12.63 22.23
CA ASP A 77 -13.81 -13.22 22.29
C ASP A 77 -14.19 -13.73 20.90
N SER A 78 -14.17 -15.05 20.73
CA SER A 78 -14.44 -15.69 19.44
C SER A 78 -15.84 -15.41 18.89
N ASN A 79 -16.78 -14.96 19.73
CA ASN A 79 -18.14 -14.59 19.33
C ASN A 79 -18.29 -13.10 19.00
N ALA A 80 -17.29 -12.26 19.30
CA ALA A 80 -17.32 -10.84 18.98
C ALA A 80 -17.22 -10.61 17.47
N HIS A 81 -17.94 -9.60 16.98
CA HIS A 81 -17.89 -9.20 15.58
C HIS A 81 -16.47 -8.84 15.15
N GLY A 82 -16.04 -9.40 14.03
CA GLY A 82 -14.75 -9.10 13.41
C GLY A 82 -13.53 -9.58 14.17
N GLU A 83 -13.68 -10.37 15.26
CA GLU A 83 -12.55 -10.94 15.98
C GLU A 83 -11.70 -11.81 15.05
N TRP A 84 -10.38 -11.74 15.23
CA TRP A 84 -9.35 -12.33 14.37
C TRP A 84 -9.27 -11.77 12.93
N GLY A 85 -10.00 -10.69 12.65
CA GLY A 85 -10.06 -10.09 11.32
C GLY A 85 -11.05 -10.77 10.37
N ARG A 86 -11.99 -11.57 10.88
CA ARG A 86 -13.03 -12.23 10.06
C ARG A 86 -14.06 -11.23 9.53
N ALA A 87 -14.67 -11.54 8.39
CA ALA A 87 -15.78 -10.76 7.84
C ALA A 87 -16.93 -10.63 8.84
N THR A 88 -17.46 -9.42 8.99
CA THR A 88 -18.64 -9.15 9.80
C THR A 88 -19.86 -8.97 8.92
N HIS A 89 -20.88 -9.80 9.16
CA HIS A 89 -22.20 -9.68 8.54
C HIS A 89 -23.25 -9.45 9.62
N LEU A 90 -24.03 -8.39 9.47
CA LEU A 90 -25.06 -8.00 10.43
C LEU A 90 -26.46 -8.26 9.84
N ASN A 91 -27.36 -8.80 10.65
CA ASN A 91 -28.78 -8.91 10.32
C ASN A 91 -29.48 -7.62 10.75
N LEU A 92 -29.74 -6.72 9.79
CA LEU A 92 -30.21 -5.35 10.05
C LEU A 92 -31.72 -5.19 9.82
N SER A 93 -32.37 -4.40 10.68
CA SER A 93 -33.72 -3.87 10.41
C SER A 93 -33.70 -2.88 9.22
N PRO A 94 -34.86 -2.54 8.63
CA PRO A 94 -34.94 -1.51 7.59
C PRO A 94 -34.34 -0.16 8.01
N GLU A 95 -34.52 0.25 9.27
CA GLU A 95 -33.97 1.48 9.83
C GLU A 95 -32.45 1.40 10.00
N GLU A 96 -31.94 0.28 10.50
CA GLU A 96 -30.50 0.05 10.66
C GLU A 96 -29.79 -0.02 9.31
N LYS A 97 -30.41 -0.66 8.31
CA LYS A 97 -29.89 -0.70 6.94
C LYS A 97 -29.79 0.69 6.31
N LYS A 98 -30.71 1.60 6.65
CA LYS A 98 -30.61 2.99 6.24
C LYS A 98 -29.42 3.69 6.92
N GLN A 99 -29.20 3.48 8.21
CA GLN A 99 -28.04 4.02 8.93
C GLN A 99 -26.71 3.49 8.36
N GLU A 100 -26.67 2.21 8.01
CA GLU A 100 -25.55 1.60 7.30
C GLU A 100 -25.26 2.31 5.97
N GLN A 101 -26.28 2.47 5.12
CA GLN A 101 -26.17 3.17 3.84
C GLN A 101 -25.70 4.61 4.00
N ASP A 102 -26.31 5.37 4.92
CA ASP A 102 -25.92 6.75 5.23
C ASP A 102 -24.46 6.84 5.67
N SER A 103 -23.95 5.82 6.37
CA SER A 103 -22.55 5.75 6.81
C SER A 103 -21.60 5.54 5.61
N VAL A 104 -21.94 4.63 4.69
CA VAL A 104 -21.15 4.35 3.48
C VAL A 104 -21.16 5.54 2.54
N GLU A 105 -22.29 6.23 2.38
CA GLU A 105 -22.35 7.43 1.54
C GLU A 105 -21.46 8.56 2.07
N ARG A 106 -21.40 8.71 3.40
CA ARG A 106 -20.62 9.75 4.07
C ARG A 106 -19.11 9.49 4.09
N TYR A 107 -18.70 8.26 4.36
CA TYR A 107 -17.29 7.93 4.62
C TYR A 107 -16.65 7.06 3.53
N ALA A 108 -17.44 6.55 2.57
CA ALA A 108 -17.02 5.51 1.63
C ALA A 108 -16.53 4.21 2.31
N ILE A 109 -16.85 4.04 3.59
CA ILE A 109 -16.54 2.90 4.46
C ILE A 109 -17.81 2.58 5.24
N ASN A 110 -18.07 1.30 5.49
CA ASN A 110 -19.19 0.85 6.31
C ASN A 110 -18.88 1.10 7.80
N ILE A 111 -19.03 2.36 8.22
CA ILE A 111 -18.78 2.76 9.60
C ILE A 111 -19.81 2.15 10.55
N TYR A 112 -21.02 1.85 10.08
CA TYR A 112 -22.00 1.12 10.89
C TYR A 112 -21.45 -0.24 11.34
N VAL A 113 -20.84 -1.01 10.43
CA VAL A 113 -20.14 -2.26 10.78
C VAL A 113 -18.93 -1.99 11.67
N SER A 114 -18.09 -0.99 11.33
CA SER A 114 -16.94 -0.61 12.15
C SER A 114 -17.32 -0.31 13.60
N ASP A 115 -18.44 0.37 13.84
CA ASP A 115 -18.88 0.75 15.18
C ASP A 115 -19.33 -0.46 16.03
N LYS A 116 -19.61 -1.62 15.41
CA LYS A 116 -19.91 -2.89 16.09
C LYS A 116 -18.69 -3.76 16.34
N ILE A 117 -17.57 -3.47 15.67
CA ILE A 117 -16.31 -4.19 15.82
C ILE A 117 -15.48 -3.53 16.92
N SER A 118 -14.91 -4.36 17.81
CA SER A 118 -14.05 -3.89 18.90
C SER A 118 -12.93 -2.96 18.40
N LEU A 119 -12.65 -1.90 19.16
CA LEU A 119 -11.47 -1.04 18.94
C LEU A 119 -10.16 -1.78 19.26
N HIS A 120 -10.26 -2.92 19.96
CA HIS A 120 -9.15 -3.71 20.48
C HIS A 120 -9.07 -5.10 19.83
N ARG A 121 -9.77 -5.35 18.71
CA ARG A 121 -9.80 -6.68 18.07
C ARG A 121 -8.40 -7.22 17.78
N HIS A 122 -8.28 -8.54 17.79
CA HIS A 122 -7.08 -9.25 17.36
C HIS A 122 -7.12 -9.46 15.85
N ILE A 123 -5.93 -9.54 15.26
CA ILE A 123 -5.73 -10.00 13.88
C ILE A 123 -4.94 -11.31 13.97
N GLN A 124 -5.40 -12.32 13.24
CA GLN A 124 -4.72 -13.62 13.19
C GLN A 124 -3.35 -13.47 12.49
N ASP A 125 -2.29 -13.99 13.11
CA ASP A 125 -0.92 -13.89 12.55
C ASP A 125 -0.63 -15.05 11.60
N HIS A 126 -0.91 -14.82 10.32
CA HIS A 126 -0.64 -15.73 9.20
C HIS A 126 0.64 -15.40 8.43
N ARG A 127 1.54 -14.59 9.01
CA ARG A 127 2.83 -14.32 8.37
C ARG A 127 3.64 -15.61 8.20
N MET A 128 4.57 -15.57 7.25
CA MET A 128 5.54 -16.65 7.03
C MET A 128 6.19 -17.10 8.34
N ASN A 129 6.37 -18.41 8.51
CA ASN A 129 6.88 -19.03 9.75
C ASN A 129 8.19 -18.42 10.23
N GLU A 130 9.07 -18.07 9.30
CA GLU A 130 10.36 -17.45 9.55
C GLU A 130 10.23 -16.05 10.16
N CYS A 131 9.19 -15.28 9.79
CA CYS A 131 8.89 -13.99 10.41
C CYS A 131 8.45 -14.17 11.86
N ARG A 132 7.57 -15.14 12.13
CA ARG A 132 7.06 -15.43 13.49
C ARG A 132 8.15 -15.96 14.42
N SER A 133 9.18 -16.59 13.85
CA SER A 133 10.32 -17.15 14.59
C SER A 133 11.49 -16.16 14.77
N LYS A 134 11.44 -15.00 14.12
CA LYS A 134 12.52 -14.00 14.14
C LYS A 134 12.64 -13.38 15.54
N LYS A 135 13.88 -13.26 16.03
CA LYS A 135 14.20 -12.63 17.32
C LYS A 135 14.89 -11.30 17.08
N PHE A 136 14.64 -10.34 17.96
CA PHE A 136 15.17 -8.98 17.86
C PHE A 136 15.91 -8.58 19.14
N ASP A 137 17.01 -7.83 19.01
CA ASP A 137 17.67 -7.19 20.15
C ASP A 137 17.03 -5.83 20.44
N TYR A 138 15.97 -5.84 21.26
CA TYR A 138 15.17 -4.67 21.60
C TYR A 138 15.96 -3.50 22.21
N ARG A 139 17.15 -3.74 22.77
CA ARG A 139 17.97 -2.66 23.36
C ARG A 139 18.78 -1.89 22.32
N ARG A 140 18.96 -2.46 21.13
CA ARG A 140 19.72 -1.85 20.03
C ARG A 140 18.82 -1.23 18.96
N LEU A 141 17.55 -1.62 18.92
CA LEU A 141 16.60 -1.05 17.97
C LEU A 141 16.36 0.44 18.25
N PRO A 142 16.26 1.27 17.20
CA PRO A 142 15.93 2.69 17.36
C PRO A 142 14.50 2.87 17.89
N THR A 143 14.25 4.00 18.55
CA THR A 143 12.88 4.37 18.95
C THR A 143 12.12 4.99 17.79
N THR A 144 10.78 4.91 17.82
CA THR A 144 9.92 5.48 16.77
C THR A 144 8.87 6.44 17.34
N SER A 145 8.66 7.54 16.63
CA SER A 145 7.46 8.38 16.74
C SER A 145 6.48 7.96 15.64
N VAL A 146 5.31 7.46 16.01
CA VAL A 146 4.26 7.10 15.05
C VAL A 146 3.43 8.35 14.76
N ILE A 147 3.30 8.74 13.50
CA ILE A 147 2.59 9.96 13.07
C ILE A 147 1.35 9.55 12.28
N ILE A 148 0.19 10.00 12.75
CA ILE A 148 -1.11 9.72 12.14
C ILE A 148 -1.80 11.06 11.84
N ALA A 149 -1.80 11.45 10.58
CA ALA A 149 -2.58 12.59 10.12
C ALA A 149 -4.02 12.14 9.81
N PHE A 150 -5.01 12.94 10.20
CA PHE A 150 -6.41 12.62 9.95
C PHE A 150 -7.21 13.88 9.57
N TYR A 151 -8.19 13.67 8.71
CA TYR A 151 -9.17 14.69 8.32
C TYR A 151 -10.54 14.04 8.21
N ASN A 152 -11.48 14.46 9.06
CA ASN A 152 -12.87 13.97 9.04
C ASN A 152 -13.03 12.44 9.13
N GLU A 153 -12.04 11.75 9.69
CA GLU A 153 -12.05 10.30 9.91
C GLU A 153 -13.16 9.89 10.89
N ALA A 154 -13.71 8.68 10.70
CA ALA A 154 -14.70 8.16 11.63
C ALA A 154 -14.08 7.81 12.99
N TRP A 155 -14.90 7.87 14.04
CA TRP A 155 -14.46 7.66 15.42
C TRP A 155 -13.86 6.26 15.64
N SER A 156 -14.55 5.21 15.18
CA SER A 156 -14.14 3.83 15.42
C SER A 156 -12.87 3.45 14.67
N THR A 157 -12.71 3.88 13.41
CA THR A 157 -11.49 3.62 12.61
C THR A 157 -10.27 4.35 13.18
N LEU A 158 -10.41 5.64 13.53
CA LEU A 158 -9.33 6.41 14.15
C LEU A 158 -8.87 5.80 15.47
N LEU A 159 -9.81 5.51 16.37
CA LEU A 159 -9.46 4.95 17.68
C LEU A 159 -8.91 3.53 17.57
N ARG A 160 -9.44 2.69 16.67
CA ARG A 160 -8.90 1.35 16.43
C ARG A 160 -7.46 1.40 15.93
N THR A 161 -7.13 2.38 15.09
CA THR A 161 -5.73 2.62 14.67
C THR A 161 -4.84 2.96 15.86
N ILE A 162 -5.27 3.90 16.72
CA ILE A 162 -4.50 4.31 17.91
C ILE A 162 -4.27 3.13 18.85
N HIS A 163 -5.32 2.39 19.19
CA HIS A 163 -5.23 1.22 20.08
C HIS A 163 -4.40 0.11 19.45
N SER A 164 -4.57 -0.15 18.16
CA SER A 164 -3.77 -1.15 17.45
C SER A 164 -2.27 -0.84 17.55
N VAL A 165 -1.84 0.41 17.37
CA VAL A 165 -0.43 0.81 17.57
C VAL A 165 0.00 0.61 19.02
N LEU A 166 -0.79 1.10 19.99
CA LEU A 166 -0.49 1.00 21.43
C LEU A 166 -0.35 -0.45 21.92
N GLU A 167 -1.09 -1.36 21.31
CA GLU A 167 -1.25 -2.76 21.73
C GLU A 167 -0.36 -3.74 20.96
N THR A 168 0.25 -3.31 19.85
CA THR A 168 1.12 -4.17 19.03
C THR A 168 2.57 -3.67 18.93
N THR A 169 2.85 -2.46 19.43
CA THR A 169 4.19 -1.87 19.43
C THR A 169 4.85 -2.04 20.79
N PRO A 170 6.02 -2.71 20.88
CA PRO A 170 6.77 -2.85 22.13
C PRO A 170 7.04 -1.51 22.81
N ALA A 171 6.78 -1.42 24.11
CA ALA A 171 6.86 -0.17 24.87
C ALA A 171 8.28 0.40 24.91
N ILE A 172 9.33 -0.39 24.76
CA ILE A 172 10.70 0.13 24.66
C ILE A 172 10.96 0.87 23.35
N LEU A 173 10.23 0.54 22.27
CA LEU A 173 10.43 1.10 20.93
C LEU A 173 9.51 2.29 20.65
N LEU A 174 8.30 2.31 21.21
CA LEU A 174 7.31 3.37 20.95
C LEU A 174 7.62 4.65 21.74
N LYS A 175 8.23 5.66 21.12
CA LYS A 175 8.48 6.93 21.79
C LYS A 175 7.17 7.68 22.07
N GLU A 176 6.35 7.83 21.04
CA GLU A 176 5.11 8.60 21.06
C GLU A 176 4.24 8.29 19.84
N ILE A 177 2.93 8.49 19.96
CA ILE A 177 1.98 8.58 18.87
C ILE A 177 1.57 10.05 18.75
N ILE A 178 1.74 10.63 17.57
CA ILE A 178 1.42 12.02 17.26
C ILE A 178 0.25 12.03 16.28
N LEU A 179 -0.91 12.45 16.78
CA LEU A 179 -2.11 12.64 16.00
C LEU A 179 -2.15 14.08 15.47
N ILE A 180 -2.34 14.24 14.16
CA ILE A 180 -2.47 15.55 13.52
C ILE A 180 -3.89 15.71 12.97
N ASP A 181 -4.71 16.51 13.66
CA ASP A 181 -6.02 16.95 13.15
C ASP A 181 -5.80 18.01 12.06
N ASP A 182 -5.93 17.61 10.80
CA ASP A 182 -5.81 18.48 9.62
C ASP A 182 -7.11 19.28 9.41
N TYR A 183 -7.51 20.05 10.42
CA TYR A 183 -8.66 20.95 10.39
C TYR A 183 -10.01 20.23 10.13
N SER A 184 -10.25 19.11 10.80
CA SER A 184 -11.52 18.38 10.72
C SER A 184 -12.70 19.23 11.19
N ASP A 185 -13.89 19.02 10.63
CA ASP A 185 -15.12 19.73 10.98
C ASP A 185 -16.08 18.89 11.85
N ARG A 186 -15.79 17.60 12.05
CA ARG A 186 -16.63 16.70 12.84
C ARG A 186 -16.53 17.00 14.33
N GLY A 187 -17.68 17.24 14.98
CA GLY A 187 -17.74 17.61 16.41
C GLY A 187 -17.07 16.59 17.35
N TYR A 188 -17.22 15.30 17.07
CA TYR A 188 -16.61 14.22 17.88
C TYR A 188 -15.07 14.22 17.81
N LEU A 189 -14.45 14.84 16.79
CA LEU A 189 -12.99 14.97 16.69
C LEU A 189 -12.44 16.14 17.51
N LYS A 190 -13.30 16.95 18.15
CA LYS A 190 -12.91 18.11 18.95
C LYS A 190 -12.69 17.74 20.41
N SER A 191 -13.51 18.24 21.34
CA SER A 191 -13.33 17.99 22.78
C SER A 191 -13.36 16.50 23.09
N GLN A 192 -14.34 15.76 22.55
CA GLN A 192 -14.51 14.34 22.82
C GLN A 192 -13.25 13.51 22.51
N LEU A 193 -12.58 13.76 21.37
CA LEU A 193 -11.32 13.08 21.05
C LEU A 193 -10.21 13.46 22.04
N ALA A 194 -10.07 14.75 22.37
CA ALA A 194 -9.04 15.21 23.31
C ALA A 194 -9.24 14.61 24.70
N ASP A 195 -10.48 14.55 25.18
CA ASP A 195 -10.83 13.97 26.47
C ASP A 195 -10.54 12.45 26.48
N TYR A 196 -10.88 11.74 25.40
CA TYR A 196 -10.63 10.30 25.28
C TYR A 196 -9.13 9.98 25.35
N ILE A 197 -8.31 10.63 24.51
CA ILE A 197 -6.87 10.35 24.43
C ILE A 197 -6.08 10.86 25.63
N SER A 198 -6.65 11.75 26.46
CA SER A 198 -5.99 12.25 27.68
C SER A 198 -5.64 11.13 28.67
N ASN A 199 -6.35 10.00 28.58
CA ASN A 199 -6.12 8.78 29.38
C ASN A 199 -5.08 7.84 28.75
N LEU A 200 -4.60 8.11 27.54
CA LEU A 200 -3.67 7.26 26.80
C LEU A 200 -2.23 7.79 26.94
N GLN A 201 -1.36 6.95 27.47
CA GLN A 201 0.05 7.26 27.61
C GLN A 201 0.70 7.38 26.23
N ARG A 202 1.59 8.37 26.09
CA ARG A 202 2.40 8.63 24.89
C ARG A 202 1.58 9.02 23.65
N VAL A 203 0.30 9.36 23.80
CA VAL A 203 -0.52 9.90 22.71
C VAL A 203 -0.55 11.43 22.82
N ARG A 204 -0.24 12.11 21.72
CA ARG A 204 -0.24 13.57 21.61
C ARG A 204 -1.16 13.97 20.47
N LEU A 205 -1.94 15.02 20.66
CA LEU A 205 -2.79 15.59 19.63
C LEU A 205 -2.35 17.01 19.30
N ILE A 206 -2.10 17.25 18.02
CA ILE A 206 -1.80 18.55 17.45
C ILE A 206 -2.90 18.87 16.46
N ARG A 207 -3.33 20.12 16.43
CA ARG A 207 -4.37 20.60 15.53
C ARG A 207 -3.82 21.69 14.64
N THR A 208 -4.09 21.61 13.34
CA THR A 208 -3.78 22.69 12.41
C THR A 208 -4.81 23.82 12.57
N ASN A 209 -4.42 25.04 12.20
CA ASN A 209 -5.28 26.23 12.25
C ASN A 209 -6.03 26.49 10.92
N LYS A 210 -5.70 25.72 9.88
CA LYS A 210 -6.32 25.73 8.56
C LYS A 210 -6.16 24.34 7.94
N ARG A 211 -6.89 24.07 6.85
CA ARG A 211 -6.68 22.84 6.08
C ARG A 211 -5.31 22.88 5.40
N GLU A 212 -4.41 22.02 5.83
CA GLU A 212 -3.04 21.92 5.33
C GLU A 212 -2.92 20.88 4.21
N GLY A 213 -3.66 19.77 4.31
CA GLY A 213 -3.49 18.60 3.44
C GLY A 213 -2.49 17.58 4.00
N LEU A 214 -2.56 16.34 3.50
CA LEU A 214 -1.82 15.18 4.00
C LEU A 214 -0.33 15.46 4.21
N VAL A 215 0.33 16.00 3.17
CA VAL A 215 1.77 16.24 3.15
C VAL A 215 2.18 17.18 4.28
N ARG A 216 1.57 18.36 4.35
CA ARG A 216 1.90 19.38 5.36
C ARG A 216 1.51 18.93 6.76
N ALA A 217 0.39 18.23 6.93
CA ALA A 217 0.00 17.64 8.21
C ALA A 217 1.05 16.62 8.72
N ARG A 218 1.54 15.72 7.86
CA ARG A 218 2.61 14.78 8.20
C ARG A 218 3.90 15.49 8.59
N LEU A 219 4.27 16.57 7.89
CA LEU A 219 5.46 17.35 8.20
C LEU A 219 5.37 18.10 9.53
N ILE A 220 4.18 18.60 9.88
CA ILE A 220 3.94 19.13 11.23
C ILE A 220 4.22 18.04 12.25
N GLY A 221 3.67 16.82 12.08
CA GLY A 221 3.97 15.69 12.96
C GLY A 221 5.46 15.36 13.05
N ALA A 222 6.16 15.32 11.91
CA ALA A 222 7.60 15.07 11.85
C ALA A 222 8.42 16.12 12.61
N THR A 223 7.97 17.39 12.59
CA THR A 223 8.63 18.49 13.31
C THR A 223 8.56 18.29 14.83
N TYR A 224 7.42 17.80 15.34
CA TYR A 224 7.22 17.57 16.78
C TYR A 224 7.72 16.21 17.28
N ALA A 225 8.06 15.29 16.38
CA ALA A 225 8.54 13.95 16.69
C ALA A 225 9.93 13.99 17.33
N THR A 226 10.13 13.15 18.35
CA THR A 226 11.40 13.03 19.09
C THR A 226 12.01 11.63 19.08
N GLY A 227 11.36 10.67 18.40
CA GLY A 227 11.92 9.35 18.12
C GLY A 227 13.01 9.41 17.04
N ASP A 228 13.88 8.40 17.03
CA ASP A 228 14.97 8.27 16.06
C ASP A 228 14.41 7.98 14.65
N VAL A 229 13.29 7.25 14.59
CA VAL A 229 12.55 6.89 13.39
C VAL A 229 11.18 7.56 13.38
N LEU A 230 10.76 8.04 12.21
CA LEU A 230 9.40 8.46 11.93
C LEU A 230 8.66 7.31 11.27
N THR A 231 7.53 6.89 11.85
CA THR A 231 6.66 5.88 11.24
C THR A 231 5.32 6.52 10.91
N PHE A 232 5.02 6.69 9.64
CA PHE A 232 3.75 7.26 9.18
C PHE A 232 2.73 6.14 9.00
N LEU A 233 1.53 6.37 9.51
CA LEU A 233 0.36 5.53 9.28
C LEU A 233 -0.84 6.41 8.92
N ASP A 234 -1.76 5.87 8.14
CA ASP A 234 -3.06 6.48 7.93
C ASP A 234 -4.00 6.19 9.11
N CYS A 235 -5.12 6.90 9.21
CA CYS A 235 -6.01 6.88 10.37
C CYS A 235 -7.09 5.78 10.36
N HIS A 236 -6.93 4.81 9.47
CA HIS A 236 -7.82 3.65 9.30
C HIS A 236 -6.97 2.40 9.02
N CYS A 237 -6.04 2.13 9.94
CA CYS A 237 -5.08 1.03 9.86
C CYS A 237 -5.19 0.09 11.07
N GLU A 238 -4.81 -1.17 10.87
CA GLU A 238 -4.71 -2.16 11.93
C GLU A 238 -3.41 -2.95 11.80
N CYS A 239 -2.58 -2.89 12.83
CA CYS A 239 -1.25 -3.46 12.86
C CYS A 239 -1.29 -4.94 13.27
N VAL A 240 -0.53 -5.78 12.57
CA VAL A 240 -0.31 -7.18 12.95
C VAL A 240 0.74 -7.25 14.07
N PRO A 241 0.62 -8.16 15.05
CA PRO A 241 1.63 -8.30 16.10
C PRO A 241 3.04 -8.49 15.53
N GLY A 242 4.01 -7.70 15.99
CA GLY A 242 5.40 -7.78 15.49
C GLY A 242 5.63 -7.05 14.16
N TRP A 243 4.77 -6.09 13.80
CA TRP A 243 4.90 -5.31 12.57
C TRP A 243 6.08 -4.32 12.60
N ILE A 244 6.46 -3.79 13.77
CA ILE A 244 7.35 -2.64 13.85
C ILE A 244 8.83 -3.03 13.92
N GLU A 245 9.16 -4.14 14.60
CA GLU A 245 10.53 -4.58 14.81
C GLU A 245 11.29 -4.80 13.49
N PRO A 246 10.72 -5.43 12.44
CA PRO A 246 11.40 -5.59 11.16
C PRO A 246 11.74 -4.24 10.49
N LEU A 247 10.86 -3.24 10.63
CA LEU A 247 11.07 -1.91 10.06
C LEU A 247 12.24 -1.20 10.77
N LEU A 248 12.23 -1.23 12.10
CA LEU A 248 13.24 -0.56 12.93
C LEU A 248 14.60 -1.25 12.87
N GLU A 249 14.63 -2.58 12.81
CA GLU A 249 15.86 -3.35 12.60
C GLU A 249 16.50 -2.94 11.28
N ARG A 250 15.71 -2.91 10.20
CA ARG A 250 16.23 -2.59 8.87
C ARG A 250 16.77 -1.16 8.77
N ILE A 251 16.12 -0.19 9.41
CA ILE A 251 16.61 1.19 9.48
C ILE A 251 17.85 1.29 10.37
N GLY A 252 17.93 0.49 11.44
CA GLY A 252 19.12 0.38 12.30
C GLY A 252 20.34 -0.16 11.55
N GLU A 253 20.15 -1.06 10.58
CA GLU A 253 21.22 -1.55 9.69
C GLU A 253 21.66 -0.50 8.65
N ASN A 254 20.70 0.23 8.08
CA ASN A 254 20.96 1.27 7.09
C ASN A 254 19.97 2.43 7.23
N ALA A 255 20.45 3.54 7.81
CA ALA A 255 19.64 4.73 8.07
C ALA A 255 19.15 5.43 6.78
N SER A 256 19.76 5.14 5.62
CA SER A 256 19.36 5.67 4.31
C SER A 256 18.28 4.84 3.60
N THR A 257 17.67 3.89 4.29
CA THR A 257 16.56 3.08 3.79
C THR A 257 15.22 3.60 4.31
N ILE A 258 14.25 3.77 3.42
CA ILE A 258 12.83 3.88 3.77
C ILE A 258 12.22 2.48 3.69
N VAL A 259 11.54 2.05 4.75
CA VAL A 259 10.97 0.70 4.85
C VAL A 259 9.46 0.78 5.01
N CYS A 260 8.73 0.14 4.12
CA CYS A 260 7.28 0.01 4.13
C CYS A 260 6.86 -1.34 4.71
N PRO A 261 5.74 -1.41 5.47
CA PRO A 261 5.08 -2.67 5.70
C PRO A 261 4.48 -3.20 4.39
N VAL A 262 4.19 -4.50 4.36
CA VAL A 262 3.17 -5.05 3.46
C VAL A 262 1.83 -4.43 3.87
N ILE A 263 1.16 -3.81 2.91
CA ILE A 263 -0.15 -3.19 3.12
C ILE A 263 -1.20 -4.24 2.76
N ASP A 264 -1.86 -4.76 3.80
CA ASP A 264 -2.94 -5.71 3.65
C ASP A 264 -4.27 -4.97 3.48
N THR A 265 -5.20 -5.57 2.74
CA THR A 265 -6.53 -4.97 2.55
C THR A 265 -7.41 -5.29 3.75
N ILE A 266 -7.97 -4.26 4.37
CA ILE A 266 -9.17 -4.41 5.21
C ILE A 266 -10.36 -4.01 4.35
N ASP A 267 -11.30 -4.94 4.17
CA ASP A 267 -12.50 -4.67 3.36
C ASP A 267 -13.31 -3.51 3.95
N TRP A 268 -13.63 -2.50 3.14
CA TRP A 268 -14.36 -1.33 3.62
C TRP A 268 -15.80 -1.65 4.02
N ASN A 269 -16.36 -2.78 3.60
CA ASN A 269 -17.75 -3.15 3.84
C ASN A 269 -17.89 -4.16 4.99
N THR A 270 -17.09 -5.23 5.00
CA THR A 270 -17.17 -6.32 5.98
C THR A 270 -16.11 -6.23 7.08
N PHE A 271 -15.09 -5.38 6.91
CA PHE A 271 -13.91 -5.28 7.77
C PHE A 271 -13.10 -6.58 7.90
N GLU A 272 -13.24 -7.49 6.94
CA GLU A 272 -12.37 -8.65 6.78
C GLU A 272 -10.93 -8.21 6.51
N PHE A 273 -9.97 -8.85 7.16
CA PHE A 273 -8.54 -8.59 7.00
C PHE A 273 -7.92 -9.61 6.03
N TYR A 274 -7.55 -9.16 4.83
CA TYR A 274 -6.90 -9.98 3.82
C TYR A 274 -5.38 -9.88 3.94
N MET A 275 -4.80 -10.73 4.79
CA MET A 275 -3.35 -10.83 4.97
C MET A 275 -2.69 -11.52 3.77
N GLN A 276 -1.66 -10.90 3.20
CA GLN A 276 -0.79 -11.55 2.23
C GLN A 276 0.13 -12.54 2.95
N THR A 277 -0.08 -13.84 2.76
CA THR A 277 0.67 -14.90 3.47
C THR A 277 1.95 -15.35 2.77
N ASP A 278 2.09 -14.99 1.50
CA ASP A 278 3.22 -15.36 0.62
C ASP A 278 4.02 -14.12 0.20
N GLU A 279 4.71 -14.19 -0.95
CA GLU A 279 5.43 -13.06 -1.51
C GLU A 279 4.49 -11.88 -1.78
N PRO A 280 4.73 -10.70 -1.16
CA PRO A 280 3.85 -9.56 -1.33
C PRO A 280 4.04 -8.89 -2.68
N MET A 281 3.03 -8.12 -3.09
CA MET A 281 3.16 -7.19 -4.21
C MET A 281 4.07 -6.01 -3.83
N ILE A 282 4.75 -5.44 -4.84
CA ILE A 282 5.59 -4.24 -4.68
C ILE A 282 5.06 -3.08 -5.52
N GLY A 283 5.54 -1.87 -5.23
CA GLY A 283 5.07 -0.64 -5.84
C GLY A 283 5.82 -0.26 -7.11
N GLY A 284 5.06 0.08 -8.16
CA GLY A 284 5.53 0.71 -9.40
C GLY A 284 4.67 1.92 -9.76
N PHE A 285 4.69 2.31 -11.03
CA PHE A 285 3.81 3.33 -11.60
C PHE A 285 3.55 3.06 -13.09
N ASP A 286 2.44 3.59 -13.60
CA ASP A 286 2.15 3.67 -15.04
C ASP A 286 2.61 5.03 -15.61
N TRP A 287 2.67 5.17 -16.94
CA TRP A 287 3.09 6.43 -17.55
C TRP A 287 2.08 7.58 -17.41
N ARG A 288 0.92 7.39 -16.77
CA ARG A 288 0.07 8.49 -16.27
C ARG A 288 0.49 8.99 -14.89
N LEU A 289 1.56 8.41 -14.34
CA LEU A 289 2.08 8.65 -13.00
C LEU A 289 1.05 8.35 -11.91
N THR A 290 0.34 7.23 -12.09
CA THR A 290 -0.47 6.62 -11.04
C THR A 290 0.30 5.46 -10.44
N PHE A 291 0.22 5.29 -9.12
CA PHE A 291 0.81 4.16 -8.42
C PHE A 291 0.15 2.84 -8.87
N GLN A 292 0.96 1.81 -9.07
CA GLN A 292 0.48 0.48 -9.47
C GLN A 292 1.16 -0.60 -8.62
N TRP A 293 0.44 -1.66 -8.29
CA TRP A 293 1.03 -2.87 -7.70
C TRP A 293 1.52 -3.79 -8.82
N HIS A 294 2.70 -4.39 -8.64
CA HIS A 294 3.19 -5.46 -9.50
C HIS A 294 3.91 -6.55 -8.70
N SER A 295 4.03 -7.73 -9.29
CA SER A 295 4.75 -8.83 -8.66
C SER A 295 6.25 -8.55 -8.60
N VAL A 296 6.94 -9.16 -7.63
CA VAL A 296 8.39 -9.06 -7.49
C VAL A 296 9.06 -9.62 -8.75
N PRO A 297 9.99 -8.89 -9.39
CA PRO A 297 10.71 -9.41 -10.54
C PRO A 297 11.71 -10.49 -10.13
N GLU A 298 12.02 -11.39 -11.05
CA GLU A 298 12.93 -12.53 -10.80
C GLU A 298 14.33 -12.09 -10.37
N VAL A 299 14.81 -10.95 -10.88
CA VAL A 299 16.10 -10.36 -10.49
C VAL A 299 16.12 -10.03 -8.99
N GLU A 300 15.04 -9.48 -8.45
CA GLU A 300 14.92 -9.15 -7.03
C GLU A 300 14.72 -10.40 -6.17
N ARG A 301 14.02 -11.44 -6.68
CA ARG A 301 13.94 -12.74 -6.00
C ARG A 301 15.32 -13.36 -5.80
N ARG A 302 16.15 -13.38 -6.86
CA ARG A 302 17.50 -13.96 -6.83
C ARG A 302 18.49 -13.17 -5.97
N ARG A 303 18.27 -11.86 -5.81
CA ARG A 303 19.10 -11.00 -4.94
C ARG A 303 18.94 -11.33 -3.46
N ARG A 304 17.73 -11.71 -3.04
CA ARG A 304 17.41 -12.03 -1.63
C ARG A 304 17.96 -13.40 -1.24
N LYS A 305 18.42 -13.53 0.01
CA LYS A 305 18.92 -14.81 0.56
C LYS A 305 17.79 -15.62 1.16
N SER A 306 16.79 -14.94 1.71
CA SER A 306 15.59 -15.52 2.28
C SER A 306 14.35 -14.83 1.70
N ARG A 307 13.23 -15.55 1.63
CA ARG A 307 11.94 -15.00 1.19
C ARG A 307 11.38 -13.92 2.12
N ILE A 308 11.87 -13.87 3.36
CA ILE A 308 11.49 -12.84 4.35
C ILE A 308 12.44 -11.63 4.39
N ASP A 309 13.48 -11.61 3.55
CA ASP A 309 14.37 -10.45 3.42
C ASP A 309 13.60 -9.26 2.82
N PRO A 310 13.96 -8.01 3.16
CA PRO A 310 13.39 -6.82 2.54
C PRO A 310 13.48 -6.85 1.01
N ILE A 311 12.40 -6.42 0.37
CA ILE A 311 12.23 -6.42 -1.09
C ILE A 311 12.38 -4.98 -1.58
N ARG A 312 13.30 -4.74 -2.52
CA ARG A 312 13.42 -3.41 -3.15
C ARG A 312 12.16 -3.11 -3.96
N SER A 313 11.60 -1.93 -3.74
CA SER A 313 10.37 -1.47 -4.39
C SER A 313 10.64 -0.20 -5.18
N PRO A 314 10.34 -0.15 -6.50
CA PRO A 314 10.50 1.06 -7.30
C PRO A 314 9.79 2.27 -6.72
N THR A 315 8.58 2.06 -6.18
CA THR A 315 7.76 3.10 -5.54
C THR A 315 7.12 2.61 -4.25
N MET A 316 6.54 3.54 -3.48
CA MET A 316 5.71 3.27 -2.31
C MET A 316 4.25 3.66 -2.59
N ALA A 317 3.32 2.97 -1.92
CA ALA A 317 1.91 3.40 -1.90
C ALA A 317 1.74 4.78 -1.23
N GLY A 318 2.62 5.12 -0.29
CA GLY A 318 2.74 6.46 0.31
C GLY A 318 2.03 6.67 1.64
N GLY A 319 1.10 5.78 2.00
CA GLY A 319 0.36 5.81 3.26
C GLY A 319 1.20 5.45 4.49
N LEU A 320 1.96 4.36 4.36
CA LEU A 320 2.56 3.65 5.47
C LEU A 320 4.05 3.39 5.21
N PHE A 321 4.92 3.97 6.04
CA PHE A 321 6.37 3.75 5.97
C PHE A 321 7.10 4.22 7.22
N ALA A 322 8.28 3.66 7.46
CA ALA A 322 9.23 4.08 8.47
C ALA A 322 10.50 4.65 7.82
N VAL A 323 11.06 5.70 8.41
CA VAL A 323 12.30 6.35 7.94
C VAL A 323 13.06 6.98 9.12
N SER A 324 14.39 6.92 9.11
CA SER A 324 15.20 7.69 10.07
C SER A 324 14.84 9.18 9.99
N LYS A 325 14.55 9.82 11.13
CA LYS A 325 14.19 11.24 11.17
C LYS A 325 15.28 12.11 10.53
N ALA A 326 16.54 11.86 10.90
CA ALA A 326 17.68 12.58 10.36
C ALA A 326 17.84 12.40 8.85
N TYR A 327 17.57 11.18 8.35
CA TYR A 327 17.62 10.92 6.91
C TYR A 327 16.46 11.58 6.15
N PHE A 328 15.26 11.57 6.73
CA PHE A 328 14.10 12.25 6.15
C PHE A 328 14.33 13.76 6.03
N GLU A 329 14.93 14.38 7.05
CA GLU A 329 15.35 15.79 7.02
C GLU A 329 16.46 16.02 5.98
N TYR A 330 17.48 15.17 5.94
CA TYR A 330 18.58 15.22 4.96
C TYR A 330 18.06 15.18 3.51
N LEU A 331 17.09 14.30 3.23
CA LEU A 331 16.47 14.19 1.91
C LEU A 331 15.62 15.41 1.56
N GLY A 332 15.36 16.35 2.48
CA GLY A 332 14.47 17.49 2.25
C GLY A 332 12.99 17.14 2.39
N THR A 333 12.68 16.24 3.33
CA THR A 333 11.33 15.87 3.80
C THR A 333 10.32 15.62 2.69
N TYR A 334 9.25 16.41 2.55
CA TYR A 334 8.34 16.41 1.40
C TYR A 334 8.40 17.75 0.66
N ASP A 335 7.92 17.76 -0.58
CA ASP A 335 7.66 19.00 -1.30
C ASP A 335 6.45 19.74 -0.69
N MET A 336 6.72 20.84 0.00
CA MET A 336 5.70 21.70 0.64
C MET A 336 4.70 22.34 -0.33
N GLY A 337 5.04 22.38 -1.63
CA GLY A 337 4.17 22.87 -2.69
C GLY A 337 3.10 21.86 -3.13
N MET A 338 3.15 20.62 -2.64
CA MET A 338 2.09 19.64 -2.88
C MET A 338 0.89 19.88 -1.98
N GLU A 339 -0.31 19.81 -2.57
CA GLU A 339 -1.55 20.13 -1.88
C GLU A 339 -2.48 18.92 -1.73
N VAL A 340 -3.17 18.87 -0.59
CA VAL A 340 -4.23 17.91 -0.25
C VAL A 340 -3.82 16.44 -0.29
N TRP A 341 -3.67 15.83 -1.47
CA TRP A 341 -3.40 14.40 -1.67
C TRP A 341 -2.86 14.10 -3.07
N GLY A 342 -1.91 13.17 -3.16
CA GLY A 342 -1.50 12.52 -4.40
C GLY A 342 -0.21 13.07 -4.99
N GLY A 343 0.59 12.19 -5.60
CA GLY A 343 1.87 12.51 -6.24
C GLY A 343 3.07 12.51 -5.30
N GLU A 344 2.86 12.71 -3.99
CA GLU A 344 3.95 12.78 -3.00
C GLU A 344 4.68 11.44 -2.82
N ASN A 345 3.94 10.35 -2.98
CA ASN A 345 4.47 8.99 -2.86
C ASN A 345 5.44 8.67 -4.01
N LEU A 346 5.12 9.08 -5.25
CA LEU A 346 6.01 8.95 -6.40
C LEU A 346 7.20 9.91 -6.31
N GLU A 347 6.98 11.17 -5.94
CA GLU A 347 8.06 12.15 -5.75
C GLU A 347 9.09 11.68 -4.73
N LEU A 348 8.64 11.19 -3.57
CA LEU A 348 9.53 10.68 -2.55
C LEU A 348 10.24 9.40 -3.02
N SER A 349 9.54 8.51 -3.73
CA SER A 349 10.13 7.28 -4.29
C SER A 349 11.29 7.58 -5.25
N PHE A 350 11.04 8.46 -6.23
CA PHE A 350 12.06 8.87 -7.21
C PHE A 350 13.24 9.53 -6.52
N ARG A 351 12.97 10.47 -5.60
CA ARG A 351 14.00 11.15 -4.84
C ARG A 351 14.86 10.20 -4.01
N VAL A 352 14.26 9.28 -3.25
CA VAL A 352 14.99 8.34 -2.40
C VAL A 352 15.99 7.54 -3.23
N TRP A 353 15.52 6.93 -4.32
CA TRP A 353 16.37 6.12 -5.19
C TRP A 353 17.43 6.96 -5.91
N GLN A 354 17.02 8.04 -6.56
CA GLN A 354 17.96 8.87 -7.33
C GLN A 354 19.02 9.52 -6.44
N CYS A 355 18.69 9.85 -5.18
CA CYS A 355 19.62 10.50 -4.26
C CYS A 355 20.40 9.52 -3.36
N GLY A 356 20.45 8.24 -3.71
CA GLY A 356 21.36 7.24 -3.10
C GLY A 356 20.79 6.46 -1.92
N GLY A 357 19.50 6.57 -1.63
CA GLY A 357 18.80 5.76 -0.65
C GLY A 357 18.29 4.43 -1.21
N SER A 358 17.54 3.72 -0.37
CA SER A 358 16.81 2.50 -0.74
C SER A 358 15.35 2.62 -0.29
N LEU A 359 14.43 2.07 -1.09
CA LEU A 359 13.03 1.93 -0.73
C LEU A 359 12.66 0.45 -0.74
N GLU A 360 12.19 -0.05 0.40
CA GLU A 360 12.01 -1.48 0.61
C GLU A 360 10.66 -1.80 1.25
N ILE A 361 10.03 -2.91 0.85
CA ILE A 361 8.88 -3.51 1.54
C ILE A 361 9.40 -4.67 2.38
N HIS A 362 9.04 -4.72 3.66
CA HIS A 362 9.48 -5.79 4.55
C HIS A 362 8.38 -6.87 4.73
N PRO A 363 8.58 -8.12 4.25
CA PRO A 363 7.56 -9.18 4.30
C PRO A 363 7.17 -9.69 5.70
N CYS A 364 7.82 -9.21 6.76
CA CYS A 364 7.49 -9.55 8.14
C CYS A 364 6.69 -8.45 8.85
N SER A 365 6.57 -7.29 8.22
CA SER A 365 5.82 -6.16 8.72
C SER A 365 4.51 -6.07 7.95
N HIS A 366 3.40 -6.27 8.64
CA HIS A 366 2.06 -6.27 8.05
C HIS A 366 1.18 -5.25 8.75
N VAL A 367 0.55 -4.39 7.96
CA VAL A 367 -0.43 -3.42 8.44
C VAL A 367 -1.61 -3.43 7.48
N GLY A 368 -2.78 -3.75 8.02
CA GLY A 368 -4.04 -3.64 7.29
C GLY A 368 -4.44 -2.19 7.11
N HIS A 369 -4.98 -1.87 5.94
CA HIS A 369 -5.48 -0.55 5.59
C HIS A 369 -6.89 -0.68 5.00
N VAL A 370 -7.83 0.14 5.49
CA VAL A 370 -9.19 0.16 4.94
C VAL A 370 -9.21 0.93 3.62
N PHE A 371 -9.18 0.22 2.50
CA PHE A 371 -9.28 0.85 1.17
C PHE A 371 -10.74 1.28 0.91
N PRO A 372 -11.05 2.59 0.87
CA PRO A 372 -12.43 3.05 0.79
C PRO A 372 -13.05 2.71 -0.57
N LYS A 373 -14.38 2.56 -0.61
CA LYS A 373 -15.15 2.28 -1.83
C LYS A 373 -14.88 3.26 -2.97
N LYS A 374 -14.64 4.52 -2.63
CA LYS A 374 -14.32 5.64 -3.52
C LYS A 374 -13.54 6.68 -2.72
N ALA A 375 -12.94 7.67 -3.39
CA ALA A 375 -12.29 8.77 -2.70
C ALA A 375 -13.28 9.46 -1.71
N PRO A 376 -12.98 9.50 -0.39
CA PRO A 376 -13.90 10.02 0.62
C PRO A 376 -13.96 11.56 0.65
N TYR A 377 -13.09 12.23 -0.09
CA TYR A 377 -13.04 13.68 -0.27
C TYR A 377 -12.52 14.02 -1.67
N ALA A 378 -12.76 15.25 -2.12
CA ALA A 378 -12.29 15.73 -3.41
C ALA A 378 -10.75 15.74 -3.45
N ARG A 379 -10.18 15.23 -4.56
CA ARG A 379 -8.72 15.17 -4.79
C ARG A 379 -8.32 16.00 -6.02
N PRO A 380 -8.59 17.32 -6.05
CA PRO A 380 -8.41 18.13 -7.25
C PRO A 380 -6.93 18.36 -7.61
N ASN A 381 -6.04 18.37 -6.63
CA ASN A 381 -4.61 18.71 -6.83
C ASN A 381 -3.74 17.53 -7.29
N PHE A 382 -4.31 16.33 -7.51
CA PHE A 382 -3.53 15.16 -7.92
C PHE A 382 -2.66 15.45 -9.14
N LEU A 383 -3.24 16.09 -10.17
CA LEU A 383 -2.52 16.39 -11.41
C LEU A 383 -1.40 17.41 -11.18
N GLN A 384 -1.70 18.49 -10.45
CA GLN A 384 -0.75 19.53 -10.09
C GLN A 384 0.48 18.97 -9.37
N ASN A 385 0.26 18.16 -8.33
CA ASN A 385 1.33 17.55 -7.54
C ASN A 385 2.15 16.57 -8.40
N THR A 386 1.49 15.79 -9.24
CA THR A 386 2.13 14.84 -10.15
C THR A 386 3.02 15.55 -11.17
N VAL A 387 2.59 16.71 -11.69
CA VAL A 387 3.41 17.55 -12.56
C VAL A 387 4.64 18.08 -11.82
N ARG A 388 4.51 18.52 -10.56
CA ARG A 388 5.68 18.91 -9.74
C ARG A 388 6.71 17.77 -9.63
N ALA A 389 6.25 16.55 -9.37
CA ALA A 389 7.11 15.37 -9.31
C ALA A 389 7.83 15.12 -10.65
N ALA A 390 7.07 15.15 -11.76
CA ALA A 390 7.60 14.92 -13.10
C ALA A 390 8.65 15.96 -13.50
N GLU A 391 8.37 17.24 -13.26
CA GLU A 391 9.26 18.36 -13.60
C GLU A 391 10.59 18.33 -12.85
N VAL A 392 10.60 17.85 -11.60
CA VAL A 392 11.82 17.79 -10.78
C VAL A 392 12.62 16.52 -11.06
N TRP A 393 11.99 15.36 -11.24
CA TRP A 393 12.66 14.06 -11.12
C TRP A 393 12.80 13.27 -12.42
N MET A 394 11.93 13.49 -13.42
CA MET A 394 11.81 12.60 -14.58
C MET A 394 12.63 13.01 -15.81
N ASP A 395 13.39 14.10 -15.76
CA ASP A 395 14.21 14.58 -16.87
C ASP A 395 13.42 14.68 -18.20
N SER A 396 13.87 14.05 -19.29
CA SER A 396 13.15 14.01 -20.57
C SER A 396 11.96 13.04 -20.58
N TYR A 397 11.94 12.04 -19.69
CA TYR A 397 10.90 11.00 -19.66
C TYR A 397 9.53 11.54 -19.25
N LYS A 398 9.46 12.74 -18.65
CA LYS A 398 8.20 13.44 -18.39
C LYS A 398 7.36 13.65 -19.65
N GLN A 399 7.97 13.64 -20.85
CA GLN A 399 7.20 13.74 -22.09
C GLN A 399 6.25 12.55 -22.29
N HIS A 400 6.63 11.33 -21.91
CA HIS A 400 5.75 10.15 -21.98
C HIS A 400 4.48 10.34 -21.14
N PHE A 401 4.65 10.97 -19.97
CA PHE A 401 3.53 11.37 -19.11
C PHE A 401 2.65 12.43 -19.74
N TYR A 402 3.25 13.51 -20.24
CA TYR A 402 2.50 14.57 -20.89
C TYR A 402 1.80 14.16 -22.18
N ASN A 403 2.32 13.13 -22.87
CA ASN A 403 1.70 12.58 -24.07
C ASN A 403 0.44 11.78 -23.74
N ARG A 404 0.48 10.97 -22.67
CA ARG A 404 -0.67 10.15 -22.22
C ARG A 404 -1.69 10.95 -21.43
N ASN A 405 -1.28 12.07 -20.83
CA ASN A 405 -2.14 13.00 -20.11
C ASN A 405 -1.93 14.46 -20.60
N PRO A 406 -2.38 14.82 -21.82
CA PRO A 406 -2.20 16.16 -22.38
C PRO A 406 -2.67 17.33 -21.51
N PRO A 407 -3.79 17.22 -20.74
CA PRO A 407 -4.20 18.26 -19.79
C PRO A 407 -3.08 18.67 -18.80
N ALA A 408 -2.20 17.75 -18.42
CA ALA A 408 -1.08 18.02 -17.51
C ALA A 408 -0.12 19.12 -18.02
N ARG A 409 -0.01 19.32 -19.35
CA ARG A 409 0.84 20.38 -19.93
C ARG A 409 0.34 21.79 -19.61
N LYS A 410 -0.96 21.94 -19.33
CA LYS A 410 -1.60 23.23 -19.03
C LYS A 410 -1.72 23.47 -17.52
N GLU A 411 -1.35 22.49 -16.71
CA GLU A 411 -1.50 22.54 -15.27
C GLU A 411 -0.52 23.54 -14.65
N THR A 412 -0.99 24.41 -13.77
CA THR A 412 -0.14 25.38 -13.07
C THR A 412 0.42 24.75 -11.80
N TYR A 413 1.67 24.28 -11.86
CA TYR A 413 2.30 23.52 -10.77
C TYR A 413 3.10 24.37 -9.78
N GLY A 414 3.16 25.70 -9.96
CA GLY A 414 3.85 26.62 -9.04
C GLY A 414 5.39 26.56 -9.11
N ASP A 415 6.07 27.17 -8.14
CA ASP A 415 7.52 27.22 -8.09
C ASP A 415 8.12 25.90 -7.56
N ILE A 416 9.13 25.38 -8.27
CA ILE A 416 9.87 24.15 -7.94
C ILE A 416 11.38 24.41 -7.75
N SER A 417 11.81 25.67 -7.72
CA SER A 417 13.23 26.07 -7.68
C SER A 417 13.97 25.44 -6.49
N GLU A 418 13.37 25.44 -5.29
CA GLU A 418 13.94 24.80 -4.09
C GLU A 418 14.14 23.29 -4.27
N ARG A 419 13.21 22.60 -4.96
CA ARG A 419 13.30 21.16 -5.21
C ARG A 419 14.39 20.83 -6.23
N LEU A 420 14.55 21.67 -7.26
CA LEU A 420 15.65 21.56 -8.22
C LEU A 420 17.02 21.82 -7.56
N LEU A 421 17.11 22.81 -6.66
CA LEU A 421 18.32 23.07 -5.88
C LEU A 421 18.66 21.91 -4.93
N LEU A 422 17.65 21.33 -4.28
CA LEU A 422 17.80 20.14 -3.44
C LEU A 422 18.35 18.96 -4.26
N ARG A 423 17.77 18.65 -5.42
CA ARG A 423 18.24 17.57 -6.32
C ARG A 423 19.71 17.77 -6.70
N LYS A 424 20.13 19.00 -7.01
CA LYS A 424 21.53 19.35 -7.30
C LYS A 424 22.43 19.18 -6.09
N ARG A 425 22.01 19.66 -4.91
CA ARG A 425 22.78 19.60 -3.66
C ARG A 425 23.08 18.16 -3.24
N LEU A 426 22.08 17.29 -3.36
CA LEU A 426 22.18 15.87 -3.04
C LEU A 426 22.89 15.04 -4.13
N LYS A 427 23.26 15.67 -5.26
CA LYS A 427 23.94 15.03 -6.40
C LYS A 427 23.20 13.78 -6.89
N CYS A 428 21.88 13.89 -7.01
CA CYS A 428 21.03 12.75 -7.37
C CYS A 428 21.26 12.31 -8.83
N ASN A 429 21.12 11.01 -9.06
CA ASN A 429 21.18 10.37 -10.37
C ASN A 429 20.03 10.84 -11.30
N SER A 430 20.19 10.57 -12.60
CA SER A 430 19.16 10.84 -13.62
C SER A 430 17.98 9.86 -13.51
N PHE A 431 16.88 10.19 -14.17
CA PHE A 431 15.75 9.27 -14.29
C PHE A 431 16.07 8.07 -15.20
N ASP A 432 16.96 8.26 -16.20
CA ASP A 432 17.51 7.14 -16.99
C ASP A 432 18.21 6.12 -16.09
N TRP A 433 19.00 6.57 -15.13
CA TRP A 433 19.62 5.70 -14.14
C TRP A 433 18.56 4.97 -13.30
N TYR A 434 17.51 5.69 -12.86
CA TYR A 434 16.42 5.08 -12.09
C TYR A 434 15.74 3.96 -12.88
N LEU A 435 15.34 4.21 -14.13
CA LEU A 435 14.69 3.18 -14.97
C LEU A 435 15.62 1.98 -15.19
N LYS A 436 16.91 2.20 -15.49
CA LYS A 436 17.84 1.09 -15.77
C LYS A 436 18.25 0.27 -14.55
N ASN A 437 18.30 0.87 -13.36
CA ASN A 437 18.87 0.23 -12.17
C ASN A 437 17.82 -0.16 -11.13
N ILE A 438 16.68 0.54 -11.10
CA ILE A 438 15.66 0.38 -10.07
C ILE A 438 14.38 -0.24 -10.65
N TYR A 439 13.98 0.16 -11.87
CA TYR A 439 12.76 -0.35 -12.48
C TYR A 439 12.93 -0.76 -13.96
N PRO A 440 13.88 -1.67 -14.27
CA PRO A 440 14.19 -2.06 -15.65
C PRO A 440 13.07 -2.87 -16.32
N GLU A 441 12.13 -3.41 -15.55
CA GLU A 441 10.98 -4.14 -16.07
C GLU A 441 9.88 -3.23 -16.60
N LEU A 442 9.88 -1.94 -16.25
CA LEU A 442 8.95 -0.97 -16.81
C LEU A 442 9.30 -0.71 -18.27
N HIS A 443 8.40 -1.10 -19.18
CA HIS A 443 8.53 -0.73 -20.59
C HIS A 443 8.60 0.79 -20.72
N VAL A 444 9.58 1.28 -21.49
CA VAL A 444 9.75 2.70 -21.80
C VAL A 444 9.26 2.94 -23.22
N PRO A 445 8.17 3.70 -23.41
CA PRO A 445 7.66 4.07 -24.73
C PRO A 445 8.70 4.76 -25.60
N GLU A 446 8.61 4.56 -26.91
CA GLU A 446 9.46 5.29 -27.86
C GLU A 446 8.91 6.70 -28.09
N ASP A 447 7.58 6.82 -28.14
CA ASP A 447 6.82 8.04 -28.48
C ASP A 447 7.47 8.82 -29.65
N ARG A 448 7.81 8.11 -30.72
CA ARG A 448 8.43 8.72 -31.91
C ARG A 448 7.53 9.81 -32.47
N VAL A 449 8.14 10.88 -32.97
CA VAL A 449 7.43 12.01 -33.61
C VAL A 449 6.49 11.48 -34.69
N ASP A 450 5.25 11.97 -34.71
CA ASP A 450 4.15 11.58 -35.62
C ASP A 450 3.63 10.12 -35.49
N TRP A 451 4.10 9.36 -34.50
CA TRP A 451 3.74 7.95 -34.30
C TRP A 451 3.11 7.65 -32.94
N HIS A 452 2.54 8.68 -32.31
CA HIS A 452 1.78 8.54 -31.07
C HIS A 452 0.69 9.61 -30.98
N GLY A 453 -0.34 9.35 -30.18
CA GLY A 453 -1.49 10.23 -30.01
C GLY A 453 -2.80 9.58 -30.46
N ALA A 454 -3.77 10.40 -30.87
CA ALA A 454 -5.04 9.92 -31.39
C ALA A 454 -4.92 9.48 -32.85
N VAL A 455 -5.59 8.39 -33.22
CA VAL A 455 -5.58 7.89 -34.61
C VAL A 455 -6.89 8.24 -35.29
N ARG A 456 -6.91 9.33 -36.07
CA ARG A 456 -8.12 9.84 -36.74
C ARG A 456 -8.40 9.10 -38.04
N SER A 457 -9.69 8.85 -38.32
CA SER A 457 -10.15 8.37 -39.62
C SER A 457 -10.18 9.48 -40.68
N SER A 458 -9.71 9.19 -41.89
CA SER A 458 -9.84 10.08 -43.05
C SER A 458 -11.18 9.95 -43.77
N GLY A 459 -11.96 8.90 -43.48
CA GLY A 459 -13.29 8.69 -44.06
C GLY A 459 -14.40 9.29 -43.19
N ILE A 460 -14.29 9.13 -41.87
CA ILE A 460 -15.21 9.70 -40.88
C ILE A 460 -14.43 10.67 -39.99
N HIS A 461 -14.23 11.90 -40.49
CA HIS A 461 -13.31 12.88 -39.90
C HIS A 461 -13.57 13.27 -38.44
N SER A 462 -14.78 13.06 -37.91
CA SER A 462 -15.10 13.32 -36.50
C SER A 462 -14.56 12.26 -35.54
N GLU A 463 -14.17 11.10 -36.06
CA GLU A 463 -13.91 9.90 -35.26
C GLU A 463 -12.44 9.52 -35.20
N CYS A 464 -12.03 9.05 -34.03
CA CYS A 464 -10.72 8.50 -33.72
C CYS A 464 -10.87 7.07 -33.24
N LEU A 465 -9.82 6.26 -33.40
CA LEU A 465 -9.73 4.97 -32.72
C LEU A 465 -9.90 5.18 -31.21
N ASP A 466 -10.72 4.33 -30.60
CA ASP A 466 -11.06 4.40 -29.18
C ASP A 466 -11.16 2.99 -28.61
N TYR A 467 -10.43 2.75 -27.52
CA TYR A 467 -10.47 1.50 -26.79
C TYR A 467 -10.96 1.75 -25.35
N ASN A 468 -12.16 1.24 -25.06
CA ASN A 468 -12.80 1.40 -23.76
C ASN A 468 -13.16 0.03 -23.17
N ALA A 469 -12.27 -0.51 -22.36
CA ALA A 469 -12.45 -1.80 -21.70
C ALA A 469 -13.02 -1.65 -20.28
N PRO A 470 -13.84 -2.62 -19.81
CA PRO A 470 -14.19 -2.70 -18.40
C PRO A 470 -12.93 -2.87 -17.53
N GLU A 471 -12.87 -2.20 -16.38
CA GLU A 471 -11.69 -2.25 -15.49
C GLU A 471 -11.27 -3.67 -15.09
N HIS A 472 -12.26 -4.56 -14.88
CA HIS A 472 -12.03 -5.97 -14.51
C HIS A 472 -11.61 -6.87 -15.69
N SER A 473 -11.62 -6.35 -16.92
CA SER A 473 -11.22 -7.09 -18.12
C SER A 473 -10.57 -6.15 -19.15
N PRO A 474 -9.30 -5.74 -18.92
CA PRO A 474 -8.60 -4.80 -19.80
C PRO A 474 -8.46 -5.27 -21.25
N THR A 475 -8.57 -6.58 -21.52
CA THR A 475 -8.50 -7.20 -22.86
C THR A 475 -9.88 -7.63 -23.38
N GLY A 476 -10.96 -7.34 -22.64
CA GLY A 476 -12.31 -7.85 -22.93
C GLY A 476 -13.14 -7.01 -23.89
N ALA A 477 -12.60 -5.91 -24.41
CA ALA A 477 -13.28 -5.05 -25.38
C ALA A 477 -12.66 -5.19 -26.78
N HIS A 478 -13.31 -4.58 -27.75
CA HIS A 478 -12.79 -4.43 -29.11
C HIS A 478 -12.50 -2.96 -29.38
N LEU A 479 -11.50 -2.72 -30.22
CA LEU A 479 -11.18 -1.40 -30.73
C LEU A 479 -12.35 -0.88 -31.55
N SER A 480 -12.74 0.36 -31.28
CA SER A 480 -13.91 0.98 -31.90
C SER A 480 -13.59 2.41 -32.35
N LEU A 481 -14.63 3.17 -32.72
CA LEU A 481 -14.52 4.59 -33.02
C LEU A 481 -15.32 5.44 -32.03
N PHE A 482 -14.76 6.58 -31.66
CA PHE A 482 -15.45 7.59 -30.88
C PHE A 482 -15.03 9.00 -31.33
N GLY A 483 -15.83 10.01 -30.95
CA GLY A 483 -15.53 11.41 -31.26
C GLY A 483 -14.16 11.82 -30.72
N CYS A 484 -13.30 12.34 -31.61
CA CYS A 484 -11.95 12.77 -31.25
C CYS A 484 -11.98 13.89 -30.19
N HIS A 485 -11.43 13.66 -29.00
CA HIS A 485 -11.48 14.63 -27.90
C HIS A 485 -10.12 15.22 -27.50
N GLY A 486 -8.99 14.64 -27.94
CA GLY A 486 -7.65 15.19 -27.69
C GLY A 486 -7.24 15.19 -26.21
N GLN A 487 -7.74 14.24 -25.42
CA GLN A 487 -7.48 14.15 -23.97
C GLN A 487 -6.57 12.96 -23.61
N GLY A 488 -6.01 12.26 -24.61
CA GLY A 488 -5.28 11.01 -24.39
C GLY A 488 -6.23 9.89 -23.92
N GLY A 489 -5.85 9.16 -22.87
CA GLY A 489 -6.68 8.12 -22.27
C GLY A 489 -7.04 7.02 -23.26
N ASN A 490 -8.34 6.79 -23.48
CA ASN A 490 -8.88 5.75 -24.36
C ASN A 490 -8.53 5.95 -25.85
N GLN A 491 -8.13 7.16 -26.24
CA GLN A 491 -7.76 7.50 -27.62
C GLN A 491 -6.25 7.61 -27.83
N TYR A 492 -5.43 7.32 -26.82
CA TYR A 492 -3.97 7.36 -27.00
C TYR A 492 -3.46 6.02 -27.52
N PHE A 493 -2.79 6.05 -28.66
CA PHE A 493 -2.08 4.92 -29.23
C PHE A 493 -0.64 5.30 -29.57
N GLU A 494 0.22 4.31 -29.65
CA GLU A 494 1.60 4.43 -30.10
C GLU A 494 1.88 3.39 -31.19
N TYR A 495 2.55 3.79 -32.27
CA TYR A 495 3.08 2.87 -33.27
C TYR A 495 4.59 2.69 -33.11
N THR A 496 5.02 1.50 -32.70
CA THR A 496 6.41 1.23 -32.30
C THR A 496 7.31 0.93 -33.50
N SER A 497 8.63 1.01 -33.30
CA SER A 497 9.61 0.58 -34.30
C SER A 497 9.49 -0.91 -34.65
N GLN A 498 8.93 -1.71 -33.74
CA GLN A 498 8.67 -3.12 -33.87
C GLN A 498 7.32 -3.43 -34.54
N LYS A 499 6.68 -2.43 -35.16
CA LYS A 499 5.42 -2.57 -35.91
C LYS A 499 4.22 -2.97 -35.02
N GLU A 500 4.22 -2.61 -33.74
CA GLU A 500 3.07 -2.82 -32.85
C GLU A 500 2.22 -1.54 -32.80
N ILE A 501 0.89 -1.69 -32.67
CA ILE A 501 0.00 -0.59 -32.27
C ILE A 501 -0.32 -0.82 -30.80
N ARG A 502 0.26 0.02 -29.93
CA ARG A 502 0.11 -0.09 -28.48
C ARG A 502 -0.97 0.86 -27.97
N PHE A 503 -1.86 0.33 -27.14
CA PHE A 503 -2.73 1.09 -26.26
C PHE A 503 -2.08 1.09 -24.88
N ASN A 504 -1.19 2.04 -24.63
CA ASN A 504 -0.34 2.06 -23.44
C ASN A 504 -0.50 3.31 -22.56
N SER A 505 -1.73 3.84 -22.49
CA SER A 505 -2.10 4.84 -21.50
C SER A 505 -2.05 4.30 -20.07
N VAL A 506 -2.55 3.08 -19.86
CA VAL A 506 -2.75 2.51 -18.51
C VAL A 506 -2.00 1.20 -18.33
N THR A 507 -2.19 0.29 -19.28
CA THR A 507 -1.56 -1.04 -19.31
C THR A 507 -0.90 -1.19 -20.67
N GLU A 508 0.24 -1.89 -20.75
CA GLU A 508 0.91 -2.17 -22.03
C GLU A 508 0.09 -3.21 -22.82
N LEU A 509 -0.90 -2.74 -23.58
CA LEU A 509 -1.72 -3.55 -24.46
C LEU A 509 -1.32 -3.33 -25.92
N CYS A 510 -1.34 -4.41 -26.70
CA CYS A 510 -1.04 -4.44 -28.12
C CYS A 510 -2.31 -4.84 -28.87
N ALA A 511 -2.64 -4.09 -29.92
CA ALA A 511 -3.76 -4.40 -30.79
C ALA A 511 -3.51 -5.72 -31.50
N GLU A 512 -4.50 -6.61 -31.50
CA GLU A 512 -4.43 -7.91 -32.16
C GLU A 512 -5.65 -8.18 -33.04
N VAL A 513 -5.46 -9.01 -34.06
CA VAL A 513 -6.57 -9.63 -34.81
C VAL A 513 -6.60 -11.12 -34.45
N PRO A 514 -7.59 -11.59 -33.66
CA PRO A 514 -7.76 -13.00 -33.37
C PRO A 514 -7.99 -13.82 -34.65
N GLU A 515 -7.54 -15.08 -34.65
CA GLU A 515 -7.64 -15.94 -35.83
C GLU A 515 -9.11 -16.14 -36.26
N GLY A 516 -9.37 -15.94 -37.56
CA GLY A 516 -10.72 -16.05 -38.13
C GLY A 516 -11.68 -14.91 -37.78
N GLN A 517 -11.26 -13.91 -37.02
CA GLN A 517 -12.09 -12.75 -36.65
C GLN A 517 -11.79 -11.52 -37.52
N THR A 518 -12.76 -10.61 -37.56
CA THR A 518 -12.64 -9.31 -38.23
C THR A 518 -12.64 -8.13 -37.24
N SER A 519 -12.92 -8.39 -35.97
CA SER A 519 -12.75 -7.43 -34.88
C SER A 519 -11.28 -7.32 -34.48
N ILE A 520 -10.92 -6.15 -33.97
CA ILE A 520 -9.58 -5.87 -33.46
C ILE A 520 -9.66 -5.88 -31.94
N GLY A 521 -9.00 -6.84 -31.30
CA GLY A 521 -8.91 -6.96 -29.86
C GLY A 521 -7.65 -6.29 -29.30
N MET A 522 -7.46 -6.44 -27.99
CA MET A 522 -6.24 -6.08 -27.30
C MET A 522 -5.74 -7.27 -26.50
N ARG A 523 -4.42 -7.42 -26.44
CA ARG A 523 -3.74 -8.37 -25.55
C ARG A 523 -2.60 -7.70 -24.83
N HIS A 524 -2.11 -8.32 -23.75
CA HIS A 524 -0.85 -7.88 -23.16
C HIS A 524 0.28 -7.94 -24.19
N CYS A 525 1.02 -6.85 -24.30
CA CYS A 525 2.20 -6.80 -25.16
C CYS A 525 3.25 -7.81 -24.66
N PRO A 526 3.95 -8.52 -25.57
CA PRO A 526 5.11 -9.30 -25.20
C PRO A 526 6.20 -8.42 -24.60
N SER A 527 7.04 -8.99 -23.72
CA SER A 527 8.17 -8.27 -23.13
C SER A 527 9.13 -7.78 -24.23
N ASP A 528 9.95 -6.77 -23.96
CA ASP A 528 10.79 -6.10 -24.98
C ASP A 528 11.81 -7.03 -25.67
N GLY A 529 12.20 -8.14 -25.03
CA GLY A 529 13.08 -9.16 -25.60
C GLY A 529 12.37 -10.36 -26.24
N GLU A 530 11.04 -10.42 -26.21
CA GLU A 530 10.28 -11.56 -26.73
C GLU A 530 9.90 -11.38 -28.20
N LEU A 531 9.80 -12.49 -28.93
CA LEU A 531 9.31 -12.50 -30.31
C LEU A 531 7.86 -12.04 -30.36
N LYS A 532 7.57 -11.10 -31.26
CA LYS A 532 6.23 -10.56 -31.44
C LYS A 532 5.36 -11.53 -32.25
N PRO A 533 4.19 -11.95 -31.73
CA PRO A 533 3.26 -12.77 -32.48
C PRO A 533 2.85 -12.11 -33.80
N PRO A 534 2.71 -12.85 -34.91
CA PRO A 534 2.26 -12.27 -36.18
C PRO A 534 0.90 -11.55 -36.08
N SER A 535 0.05 -11.92 -35.12
CA SER A 535 -1.27 -11.33 -34.88
C SER A 535 -1.26 -9.90 -34.31
N ILE A 536 -0.10 -9.40 -33.87
CA ILE A 536 0.07 -8.03 -33.33
C ILE A 536 0.98 -7.15 -34.21
N VAL A 537 1.37 -7.65 -35.38
CA VAL A 537 2.25 -6.93 -36.30
C VAL A 537 1.40 -6.13 -37.28
N TRP A 538 1.68 -4.84 -37.39
CA TRP A 538 0.93 -3.88 -38.20
C TRP A 538 1.87 -3.07 -39.10
N GLU A 539 1.45 -2.80 -40.33
CA GLU A 539 2.14 -1.91 -41.24
C GLU A 539 1.33 -0.64 -41.45
N PHE A 540 1.83 0.46 -40.90
CA PHE A 540 1.27 1.77 -41.17
C PHE A 540 1.94 2.32 -42.45
N ARG A 541 1.21 2.25 -43.56
CA ARG A 541 1.73 2.58 -44.90
C ARG A 541 1.69 4.09 -45.15
N LYS A 542 2.48 4.55 -46.12
CA LYS A 542 2.63 5.98 -46.47
C LYS A 542 1.34 6.64 -46.96
N ASP A 543 0.41 5.85 -47.48
CA ASP A 543 -0.92 6.28 -47.93
C ASP A 543 -1.94 6.42 -46.77
N GLY A 544 -1.51 6.17 -45.53
CA GLY A 544 -2.35 6.22 -44.34
C GLY A 544 -3.02 4.88 -44.01
N THR A 545 -2.79 3.84 -44.80
CA THR A 545 -3.44 2.55 -44.55
C THR A 545 -2.78 1.77 -43.42
N ILE A 546 -3.59 1.30 -42.47
CA ILE A 546 -3.18 0.37 -41.42
C ILE A 546 -3.42 -1.05 -41.91
N TYR A 547 -2.36 -1.71 -42.38
CA TYR A 547 -2.37 -3.06 -42.92
C TYR A 547 -1.95 -4.08 -41.86
N HIS A 548 -2.63 -5.23 -41.82
CA HIS A 548 -2.30 -6.34 -40.95
C HIS A 548 -1.80 -7.54 -41.78
N PRO A 549 -0.48 -7.78 -41.84
CA PRO A 549 0.11 -8.78 -42.73
C PRO A 549 -0.42 -10.21 -42.52
N HIS A 550 -0.68 -10.62 -41.28
CA HIS A 550 -1.10 -12.00 -40.98
C HIS A 550 -2.50 -12.33 -41.52
N SER A 551 -3.41 -11.35 -41.57
CA SER A 551 -4.77 -11.56 -42.09
C SER A 551 -4.97 -11.04 -43.52
N ASP A 552 -3.97 -10.40 -44.10
CA ASP A 552 -4.02 -9.71 -45.40
C ASP A 552 -5.22 -8.73 -45.52
N MET A 553 -5.48 -7.99 -44.44
CA MET A 553 -6.59 -7.05 -44.33
C MET A 553 -6.14 -5.69 -43.81
N CYS A 554 -7.00 -4.69 -44.01
CA CYS A 554 -6.80 -3.31 -43.60
C CYS A 554 -7.89 -2.87 -42.62
N VAL A 555 -7.51 -2.05 -41.64
CA VAL A 555 -8.44 -1.43 -40.69
C VAL A 555 -9.33 -0.46 -41.45
N THR A 556 -10.65 -0.65 -41.35
CA THR A 556 -11.66 0.12 -42.09
C THR A 556 -12.69 0.72 -41.14
N ALA A 557 -12.87 2.03 -41.19
CA ALA A 557 -13.97 2.72 -40.53
C ALA A 557 -15.29 2.38 -41.22
N TYR A 558 -16.35 2.11 -40.45
CA TYR A 558 -17.68 1.85 -40.99
C TYR A 558 -18.78 2.34 -40.04
N ARG A 559 -20.03 2.25 -40.51
CA ARG A 559 -21.21 2.47 -39.68
C ARG A 559 -21.98 1.16 -39.50
N THR A 560 -22.37 0.84 -38.27
CA THR A 560 -23.23 -0.30 -37.97
C THR A 560 -24.64 -0.08 -38.54
N THR A 561 -25.47 -1.12 -38.51
CA THR A 561 -26.90 -1.05 -38.90
C THR A 561 -27.69 -0.02 -38.08
N GLU A 562 -27.27 0.25 -36.84
CA GLU A 562 -27.87 1.25 -35.95
C GLU A 562 -27.27 2.66 -36.17
N GLY A 563 -26.35 2.83 -37.12
CA GLY A 563 -25.74 4.11 -37.48
C GLY A 563 -24.53 4.53 -36.63
N ARG A 564 -24.11 3.70 -35.66
CA ARG A 564 -22.91 3.93 -34.83
C ARG A 564 -21.64 3.76 -35.66
N THR A 565 -20.62 4.57 -35.37
CA THR A 565 -19.29 4.49 -36.00
C THR A 565 -18.47 3.39 -35.33
N ASP A 566 -17.74 2.61 -36.12
CA ASP A 566 -16.94 1.48 -35.61
C ASP A 566 -15.78 1.13 -36.56
N ALA A 567 -14.87 0.25 -36.13
CA ALA A 567 -13.70 -0.20 -36.88
C ALA A 567 -13.66 -1.72 -37.04
N GLN A 568 -13.31 -2.21 -38.24
CA GLN A 568 -13.17 -3.64 -38.50
C GLN A 568 -12.09 -3.92 -39.57
N MET A 569 -11.63 -5.15 -39.63
CA MET A 569 -10.79 -5.65 -40.71
C MET A 569 -11.62 -5.89 -41.99
N ARG A 570 -11.15 -5.37 -43.12
CA ARG A 570 -11.68 -5.66 -44.47
C ARG A 570 -10.54 -5.82 -45.47
N ARG A 571 -10.84 -6.37 -46.65
CA ARG A 571 -9.87 -6.40 -47.76
C ARG A 571 -9.39 -4.99 -48.09
N CYS A 572 -8.09 -4.85 -48.29
CA CYS A 572 -7.47 -3.57 -48.61
C CYS A 572 -7.94 -3.07 -49.98
N THR A 573 -8.48 -1.85 -50.02
CA THR A 573 -9.02 -1.21 -51.22
C THR A 573 -8.27 0.10 -51.45
N PRO A 574 -7.39 0.17 -52.48
CA PRO A 574 -6.62 1.37 -52.77
C PRO A 574 -7.51 2.61 -52.95
N GLY A 575 -7.21 3.69 -52.22
CA GLY A 575 -7.94 4.96 -52.29
C GLY A 575 -9.23 5.03 -51.47
N ASP A 576 -9.63 3.97 -50.76
CA ASP A 576 -10.74 4.05 -49.81
C ASP A 576 -10.36 4.91 -48.59
N LYS A 577 -10.98 6.09 -48.48
CA LYS A 577 -10.73 7.02 -47.37
C LYS A 577 -11.07 6.44 -46.01
N ASN A 578 -11.99 5.47 -45.92
CA ASN A 578 -12.30 4.80 -44.66
C ASN A 578 -11.18 3.86 -44.18
N GLN A 579 -10.24 3.51 -45.07
CA GLN A 579 -9.06 2.72 -44.75
C GLN A 579 -7.81 3.57 -44.54
N GLN A 580 -7.94 4.91 -44.56
CA GLN A 580 -6.85 5.85 -44.36
C GLN A 580 -6.96 6.49 -42.98
N TRP A 581 -5.84 6.46 -42.25
CA TRP A 581 -5.72 6.85 -40.86
C TRP A 581 -4.54 7.79 -40.69
N LYS A 582 -4.59 8.63 -39.66
CA LYS A 582 -3.52 9.57 -39.35
C LYS A 582 -3.38 9.75 -37.84
N PHE A 583 -2.15 9.75 -37.35
CA PHE A 583 -1.85 10.17 -35.99
C PHE A 583 -2.01 11.69 -35.85
N GLU A 584 -2.63 12.10 -34.75
CA GLU A 584 -2.81 13.48 -34.36
C GLU A 584 -2.47 13.66 -32.88
N TRP A 585 -1.92 14.83 -32.59
CA TRP A 585 -1.49 15.25 -31.26
C TRP A 585 -2.39 16.34 -30.70
#